data_AF-Q4JW82-F1
#
_entry.id   AF-Q4JW82-F1
#
_cell.length_a   1.000
_cell.length_b   1.000
_cell.length_c   1.000
_cell.angle_alpha   90.00
_cell.angle_beta   90.00
_cell.angle_gamma   90.00
#
_symmetry.space_group_name_H-M   'P 1'
#
loop_
_entity.id
_entity.type
_entity.pdbx_description
1 polymer ?
#
loop_
_entity_poly.entity_id
_entity_poly.type
_entity_poly.pdbx_seq_one_letter_code
_entity_poly.pdbx_strand_id
1 'polypeptide(L)'
;MRSTQRHSRSTKIFTRATAVSAVLAAGLTLSACGNDDDSSDKSSSSSATTAAESSKESDDQTPTAKELSDVLNRAVDPNIPTAEKVDTVVNGDQAPELFDALTKSRTESGATLDVVDPVLPSLTPGNVNATVNLTVPNQEPHVVSDVEFVNEEGKWKLDQGWACTLVENVLPDQVPPMCKDL
;
A
#
# COMPACT_ATOMS: atom_id res chain seq x y z
N MET A 1 1.15 -34.56 54.79
CA MET A 1 2.44 -35.29 54.86
C MET A 1 3.34 -34.71 53.76
N ARG A 2 4.08 -33.63 54.00
CA ARG A 2 5.51 -33.55 54.39
C ARG A 2 6.48 -34.25 53.42
N SER A 3 7.15 -33.45 52.58
CA SER A 3 8.59 -33.43 52.24
C SER A 3 8.76 -32.95 50.79
N THR A 4 9.04 -31.67 50.52
CA THR A 4 10.38 -31.06 50.45
C THR A 4 11.41 -31.84 49.64
N GLN A 5 11.67 -31.40 48.40
CA GLN A 5 12.99 -31.54 47.81
C GLN A 5 13.41 -30.22 47.16
N ARG A 6 14.37 -29.56 47.83
CA ARG A 6 15.15 -28.42 47.36
C ARG A 6 16.29 -28.93 46.46
N HIS A 7 16.50 -28.29 45.32
CA HIS A 7 17.79 -28.09 44.64
C HIS A 7 17.59 -26.76 43.90
N SER A 8 18.05 -25.59 44.36
CA SER A 8 19.41 -25.10 44.62
C SER A 8 20.38 -25.23 43.43
N ARG A 9 20.59 -24.07 42.77
CA ARG A 9 21.80 -23.54 42.09
C ARG A 9 21.39 -22.90 40.75
N SER A 10 21.86 -21.74 40.32
CA SER A 10 22.55 -20.61 40.94
C SER A 10 22.49 -19.49 39.91
N THR A 11 22.14 -18.30 40.37
CA THR A 11 22.18 -16.98 39.72
C THR A 11 23.42 -16.73 38.86
N LYS A 12 23.25 -16.18 37.65
CA LYS A 12 24.12 -15.11 37.10
C LYS A 12 23.32 -14.14 36.24
N ILE A 13 22.88 -13.07 36.90
CA ILE A 13 22.42 -11.81 36.32
C ILE A 13 23.63 -11.14 35.68
N PHE A 14 23.55 -10.79 34.40
CA PHE A 14 24.50 -9.89 33.75
C PHE A 14 23.76 -8.60 33.37
N THR A 15 23.74 -7.67 34.31
CA THR A 15 23.43 -6.26 34.06
C THR A 15 24.70 -5.57 33.61
N ARG A 16 24.68 -4.92 32.44
CA ARG A 16 25.56 -3.78 32.15
C ARG A 16 24.72 -2.61 31.67
N ALA A 17 24.90 -1.51 32.37
CA ALA A 17 24.25 -0.22 32.18
C ALA A 17 25.13 0.71 31.33
N THR A 18 24.53 1.85 30.95
CA THR A 18 25.11 3.12 30.44
C THR A 18 25.50 3.12 28.95
N ALA A 19 25.23 4.17 28.14
CA ALA A 19 25.19 5.59 28.45
C ALA A 19 24.29 6.42 27.49
N VAL A 20 23.88 7.58 28.01
CA VAL A 20 23.20 8.72 27.36
C VAL A 20 24.14 9.45 26.40
N SER A 21 23.62 9.98 25.29
CA SER A 21 24.21 11.13 24.58
C SER A 21 23.11 11.92 23.88
N ALA A 22 22.84 13.12 24.40
CA ALA A 22 22.00 14.15 23.79
C ALA A 22 22.88 15.09 22.96
N VAL A 23 22.44 15.43 21.75
CA VAL A 23 22.94 16.61 21.02
C VAL A 23 21.75 17.34 20.40
N LEU A 24 21.50 18.55 20.89
CA LEU A 24 20.64 19.55 20.27
C LEU A 24 21.44 20.31 19.21
N ALA A 25 20.84 20.58 18.05
CA ALA A 25 21.19 21.74 17.24
C ALA A 25 19.95 22.22 16.47
N ALA A 26 19.47 23.40 16.89
CA ALA A 26 18.43 24.17 16.22
C ALA A 26 19.00 24.85 14.96
N GLY A 27 18.17 24.96 13.94
CA GLY A 27 18.46 25.72 12.72
C GLY A 27 17.17 26.19 12.05
N LEU A 28 16.51 27.17 12.65
CA LEU A 28 15.41 27.91 12.04
C LEU A 28 16.02 29.12 11.32
N THR A 29 16.11 29.09 10.00
CA THR A 29 16.38 30.29 9.21
C THR A 29 15.11 30.69 8.47
N LEU A 30 14.37 31.63 9.06
CA LEU A 30 13.30 32.39 8.40
C LEU A 30 13.95 33.41 7.44
N SER A 31 13.83 33.16 6.15
CA SER A 31 13.99 34.16 5.09
C SER A 31 12.56 34.57 4.70
N ALA A 32 11.94 35.63 5.21
CA ALA A 32 12.22 37.05 5.00
C ALA A 32 12.21 37.48 3.51
N CYS A 33 10.99 37.70 2.97
CA CYS A 33 10.66 38.74 1.98
C CYS A 33 9.12 38.69 1.84
N GLY A 34 8.29 39.67 2.22
CA GLY A 34 8.48 41.11 2.26
C GLY A 34 7.78 41.72 1.04
N ASN A 35 6.55 42.23 1.20
CA ASN A 35 6.14 43.59 0.78
C ASN A 35 4.66 43.84 1.13
N ASP A 36 4.43 45.01 1.68
CA ASP A 36 3.16 45.57 2.16
C ASP A 36 2.47 46.39 1.05
N ASP A 37 1.13 46.40 1.14
CA ASP A 37 0.18 47.43 0.71
C ASP A 37 -0.41 47.53 -0.73
N ASP A 38 -1.74 47.75 -0.67
CA ASP A 38 -2.70 48.42 -1.55
C ASP A 38 -3.43 47.72 -2.72
N SER A 39 -4.69 47.39 -2.39
CA SER A 39 -5.93 47.74 -3.12
C SER A 39 -6.16 47.35 -4.60
N SER A 40 -7.21 46.53 -4.73
CA SER A 40 -8.34 46.63 -5.67
C SER A 40 -8.26 46.01 -7.09
N ASP A 41 -9.33 45.25 -7.35
CA ASP A 41 -10.03 45.02 -8.62
C ASP A 41 -9.48 44.02 -9.67
N LYS A 42 -10.21 42.88 -9.70
CA LYS A 42 -10.94 42.34 -10.86
C LYS A 42 -10.17 41.64 -12.01
N SER A 43 -10.40 40.32 -12.05
CA SER A 43 -10.69 39.45 -13.20
C SER A 43 -9.56 39.01 -14.15
N SER A 44 -9.59 37.69 -14.36
CA SER A 44 -9.22 36.92 -15.56
C SER A 44 -7.78 36.45 -15.78
N SER A 45 -7.68 35.12 -15.65
CA SER A 45 -7.06 34.16 -16.59
C SER A 45 -5.60 33.77 -16.43
N SER A 46 -5.43 32.44 -16.48
CA SER A 46 -4.30 31.67 -17.03
C SER A 46 -3.16 31.23 -16.10
N SER A 47 -3.18 29.91 -15.86
CA SER A 47 -2.05 28.98 -15.95
C SER A 47 -0.84 29.13 -15.03
N ALA A 48 -0.73 28.23 -14.05
CA ALA A 48 0.50 27.50 -13.71
C ALA A 48 0.16 26.45 -12.64
N THR A 49 -0.11 25.21 -13.05
CA THR A 49 -0.04 24.09 -12.10
C THR A 49 1.43 23.78 -11.89
N THR A 50 1.99 24.32 -10.82
CA THR A 50 3.29 23.93 -10.27
C THR A 50 3.23 22.43 -9.96
N ALA A 51 3.86 21.62 -10.81
CA ALA A 51 4.27 20.28 -10.44
C ALA A 51 5.40 20.43 -9.42
N ALA A 52 5.06 20.33 -8.14
CA ALA A 52 6.04 20.13 -7.09
C ALA A 52 6.49 18.67 -7.16
N GLU A 53 7.61 18.41 -7.84
CA GLU A 53 8.41 17.24 -7.55
C GLU A 53 8.87 17.33 -6.11
N SER A 54 8.47 16.37 -5.29
CA SER A 54 9.10 16.11 -4.00
C SER A 54 9.41 14.62 -3.91
N SER A 55 10.61 14.27 -4.37
CA SER A 55 11.28 13.05 -3.91
C SER A 55 11.80 13.29 -2.50
N LYS A 56 11.32 12.53 -1.50
CA LYS A 56 12.14 12.10 -0.35
C LYS A 56 11.45 11.10 0.59
N GLU A 57 12.24 10.08 0.92
CA GLU A 57 12.33 9.32 2.18
C GLU A 57 11.19 8.34 2.53
N SER A 58 11.54 7.04 2.46
CA SER A 58 10.81 5.92 3.05
C SER A 58 10.78 6.04 4.58
N ASP A 59 9.71 6.60 5.13
CA ASP A 59 9.34 6.59 6.56
C ASP A 59 7.83 6.90 6.66
N ASP A 60 7.00 5.94 7.08
CA ASP A 60 5.56 6.08 7.42
C ASP A 60 4.68 6.95 6.48
N GLN A 61 4.90 6.90 5.17
CA GLN A 61 4.03 7.58 4.21
C GLN A 61 2.83 6.70 3.86
N THR A 62 1.64 7.12 4.30
CA THR A 62 0.36 6.61 3.79
C THR A 62 0.39 6.69 2.26
N PRO A 63 0.10 5.58 1.55
CA PRO A 63 0.19 5.57 0.10
C PRO A 63 -0.88 6.46 -0.51
N THR A 64 -0.56 7.02 -1.65
CA THR A 64 -1.52 7.72 -2.50
C THR A 64 -2.42 6.71 -3.21
N ALA A 65 -3.63 7.13 -3.55
CA ALA A 65 -4.52 6.33 -4.41
C ALA A 65 -3.84 5.94 -5.74
N LYS A 66 -3.00 6.82 -6.29
CA LYS A 66 -2.25 6.53 -7.52
C LYS A 66 -1.26 5.37 -7.33
N GLU A 67 -0.50 5.34 -6.25
CA GLU A 67 0.45 4.26 -5.98
C GLU A 67 -0.25 2.91 -5.83
N LEU A 68 -1.39 2.88 -5.13
CA LEU A 68 -2.19 1.66 -5.01
C LEU A 68 -2.81 1.24 -6.34
N SER A 69 -3.23 2.20 -7.17
CA SER A 69 -3.68 1.91 -8.55
C SER A 69 -2.57 1.30 -9.38
N ASP A 70 -1.33 1.78 -9.24
CA ASP A 70 -0.18 1.24 -9.96
C ASP A 70 0.12 -0.21 -9.53
N VAL A 71 -0.09 -0.58 -8.25
CA VAL A 71 0.01 -1.97 -7.76
C VAL A 71 -1.00 -2.87 -8.48
N LEU A 72 -2.27 -2.46 -8.51
CA LEU A 72 -3.34 -3.21 -9.18
C LEU A 72 -3.06 -3.35 -10.68
N ASN A 73 -2.67 -2.27 -11.34
CA ASN A 73 -2.43 -2.26 -12.78
C ASN A 73 -1.21 -3.08 -13.18
N ARG A 74 -0.15 -3.10 -12.35
CA ARG A 74 1.04 -3.95 -12.55
C ARG A 74 0.67 -5.44 -12.51
N ALA A 75 -0.21 -5.85 -11.61
CA ALA A 75 -0.65 -7.24 -11.47
C ALA A 75 -1.21 -7.82 -12.78
N VAL A 76 -1.78 -6.97 -13.64
CA VAL A 76 -2.52 -7.38 -14.85
C VAL A 76 -1.95 -6.76 -16.12
N ASP A 77 -0.72 -6.24 -16.08
CA ASP A 77 -0.06 -5.62 -17.23
C ASP A 77 0.58 -6.68 -18.16
N PRO A 78 0.20 -6.78 -19.45
CA PRO A 78 0.79 -7.76 -20.38
C PRO A 78 2.28 -7.53 -20.66
N ASN A 79 2.83 -6.37 -20.34
CA ASN A 79 4.24 -6.04 -20.59
C ASN A 79 5.15 -6.37 -19.41
N ILE A 80 4.58 -6.75 -18.26
CA ILE A 80 5.35 -7.07 -17.05
C ILE A 80 5.47 -8.60 -16.93
N PRO A 81 6.67 -9.13 -16.70
CA PRO A 81 6.84 -10.57 -16.53
C PRO A 81 6.19 -11.05 -15.24
N THR A 82 5.68 -12.28 -15.25
CA THR A 82 4.98 -12.90 -14.11
C THR A 82 5.79 -12.84 -12.80
N ALA A 83 7.11 -13.00 -12.89
CA ALA A 83 8.02 -12.90 -11.74
C ALA A 83 8.03 -11.51 -11.04
N GLU A 84 7.64 -10.45 -11.74
CA GLU A 84 7.45 -9.12 -11.15
C GLU A 84 6.01 -8.86 -10.71
N LYS A 85 5.04 -9.59 -11.28
CA LYS A 85 3.62 -9.49 -10.92
C LYS A 85 3.31 -10.15 -9.58
N VAL A 86 3.96 -11.27 -9.27
CA VAL A 86 3.76 -11.98 -7.99
C VAL A 86 4.03 -11.08 -6.78
N ASP A 87 4.86 -10.04 -6.96
CA ASP A 87 5.19 -9.05 -5.95
C ASP A 87 4.09 -8.00 -5.69
N THR A 88 2.96 -8.02 -6.42
CA THR A 88 1.84 -7.09 -6.22
C THR A 88 0.75 -7.65 -5.30
N VAL A 89 0.85 -8.91 -4.89
CA VAL A 89 -0.13 -9.59 -4.04
C VAL A 89 0.62 -10.31 -2.91
N VAL A 90 0.09 -10.24 -1.69
CA VAL A 90 0.62 -11.03 -0.57
C VAL A 90 0.53 -12.52 -0.91
N ASN A 91 1.65 -13.25 -0.75
CA ASN A 91 1.79 -14.65 -1.17
C ASN A 91 1.51 -14.91 -2.66
N GLY A 92 1.65 -13.91 -3.54
CA GLY A 92 1.37 -14.05 -4.97
C GLY A 92 2.26 -15.08 -5.68
N ASP A 93 3.43 -15.39 -5.13
CA ASP A 93 4.35 -16.42 -5.63
C ASP A 93 3.78 -17.85 -5.54
N GLN A 94 2.74 -18.06 -4.74
CA GLN A 94 2.06 -19.35 -4.60
C GLN A 94 1.14 -19.68 -5.78
N ALA A 95 0.77 -18.70 -6.62
CA ALA A 95 -0.07 -18.91 -7.81
C ALA A 95 0.38 -18.01 -8.99
N PRO A 96 1.58 -18.22 -9.54
CA PRO A 96 2.10 -17.37 -10.61
C PRO A 96 1.28 -17.48 -11.91
N GLU A 97 0.73 -18.66 -12.25
CA GLU A 97 -0.07 -18.83 -13.48
C GLU A 97 -1.34 -17.97 -13.50
N LEU A 98 -1.84 -17.56 -12.33
CA LEU A 98 -3.06 -16.77 -12.21
C LEU A 98 -2.90 -15.39 -12.84
N PHE A 99 -1.72 -14.80 -12.71
CA PHE A 99 -1.43 -13.46 -13.23
C PHE A 99 -1.52 -13.42 -14.77
N ASP A 100 -1.18 -14.51 -15.46
CA ASP A 100 -1.33 -14.61 -16.91
C ASP A 100 -2.81 -14.67 -17.30
N ALA A 101 -3.62 -15.44 -16.54
CA ALA A 101 -5.06 -15.52 -16.75
C ALA A 101 -5.76 -14.17 -16.48
N LEU A 102 -5.37 -13.47 -15.42
CA LEU A 102 -5.90 -12.14 -15.10
C LEU A 102 -5.49 -11.09 -16.15
N THR A 103 -4.23 -11.13 -16.60
CA THR A 103 -3.72 -10.28 -17.68
C THR A 103 -4.53 -10.50 -18.97
N LYS A 104 -4.78 -11.77 -19.32
CA LYS A 104 -5.60 -12.13 -20.47
C LYS A 104 -7.04 -11.60 -20.31
N SER A 105 -7.66 -11.86 -19.16
CA SER A 105 -9.01 -11.38 -18.85
C SER A 105 -9.12 -9.86 -18.97
N ARG A 106 -8.16 -9.10 -18.44
CA ARG A 106 -8.10 -7.64 -18.61
C ARG A 106 -7.98 -7.24 -20.07
N THR A 107 -7.08 -7.89 -20.82
CA THR A 107 -6.84 -7.57 -22.23
C THR A 107 -8.07 -7.83 -23.10
N GLU A 108 -8.78 -8.92 -22.84
CA GLU A 108 -10.00 -9.30 -23.57
C GLU A 108 -11.21 -8.41 -23.20
N SER A 109 -11.34 -8.05 -21.92
CA SER A 109 -12.45 -7.21 -21.44
C SER A 109 -12.24 -5.71 -21.64
N GLY A 110 -11.00 -5.25 -21.74
CA GLY A 110 -10.65 -3.83 -21.73
C GLY A 110 -10.85 -3.18 -20.36
N ALA A 111 -10.87 -3.96 -19.28
CA ALA A 111 -11.11 -3.47 -17.93
C ALA A 111 -10.01 -2.53 -17.41
N THR A 112 -10.39 -1.50 -16.67
CA THR A 112 -9.48 -0.63 -15.91
C THR A 112 -9.78 -0.68 -14.42
N LEU A 113 -8.72 -0.52 -13.62
CA LEU A 113 -8.77 -0.52 -12.16
C LEU A 113 -8.17 0.79 -11.68
N ASP A 114 -8.97 1.57 -10.97
CA ASP A 114 -8.58 2.88 -10.44
C ASP A 114 -8.93 2.96 -8.96
N VAL A 115 -7.92 3.16 -8.12
CA VAL A 115 -8.14 3.47 -6.71
C VAL A 115 -8.49 4.95 -6.58
N VAL A 116 -9.50 5.26 -5.78
CA VAL A 116 -9.95 6.62 -5.53
C VAL A 116 -9.74 7.03 -4.09
N ASP A 117 -9.48 8.32 -3.88
CA ASP A 117 -9.35 8.90 -2.55
C ASP A 117 -10.70 8.91 -1.80
N PRO A 118 -10.67 8.85 -0.45
CA PRO A 118 -9.48 8.77 0.39
C PRO A 118 -8.97 7.33 0.57
N VAL A 119 -7.65 7.19 0.70
CA VAL A 119 -7.02 6.00 1.30
C VAL A 119 -7.07 6.13 2.82
N LEU A 120 -7.56 5.10 3.51
CA LEU A 120 -7.79 5.12 4.95
C LEU A 120 -6.95 4.05 5.65
N PRO A 121 -6.54 4.24 6.92
CA PRO A 121 -5.92 3.18 7.71
C PRO A 121 -6.85 1.97 7.85
N SER A 122 -6.28 0.76 7.79
CA SER A 122 -6.98 -0.49 8.09
C SER A 122 -7.12 -0.70 9.61
N LEU A 123 -7.91 -1.71 9.98
CA LEU A 123 -7.92 -2.28 11.35
C LEU A 123 -6.59 -2.99 11.67
N THR A 124 -5.90 -3.50 10.66
CA THR A 124 -4.57 -4.11 10.81
C THR A 124 -3.50 -3.01 10.82
N PRO A 125 -2.68 -2.88 11.89
CA PRO A 125 -1.66 -1.82 11.95
C PRO A 125 -0.68 -1.88 10.79
N GLY A 126 -0.49 -0.75 10.11
CA GLY A 126 0.41 -0.64 8.94
C GLY A 126 -0.25 -0.93 7.59
N ASN A 127 -1.47 -1.48 7.57
CA ASN A 127 -2.25 -1.68 6.36
C ASN A 127 -3.16 -0.48 6.09
N VAL A 128 -3.65 -0.39 4.85
CA VAL A 128 -4.62 0.62 4.42
C VAL A 128 -5.78 -0.02 3.67
N ASN A 129 -6.94 0.62 3.71
CA ASN A 129 -8.09 0.29 2.88
C ASN A 129 -8.31 1.42 1.87
N ALA A 130 -8.74 1.04 0.67
CA ALA A 130 -9.08 1.99 -0.37
C ALA A 130 -10.34 1.56 -1.13
N THR A 131 -10.89 2.49 -1.91
CA THR A 131 -12.00 2.21 -2.82
C THR A 131 -11.46 2.04 -4.23
N VAL A 132 -11.84 0.95 -4.91
CA VAL A 132 -11.42 0.62 -6.28
C VAL A 132 -12.62 0.71 -7.22
N ASN A 133 -12.46 1.45 -8.30
CA ASN A 133 -13.39 1.46 -9.43
C ASN A 133 -12.89 0.48 -10.49
N LEU A 134 -13.69 -0.55 -10.76
CA LEU A 134 -13.53 -1.43 -11.90
C LEU A 134 -14.43 -0.93 -13.03
N THR A 135 -13.83 -0.48 -14.12
CA THR A 135 -14.57 0.00 -15.30
C THR A 135 -14.38 -0.97 -16.45
N VAL A 136 -15.48 -1.45 -17.02
CA VAL A 136 -15.49 -2.25 -18.25
C VAL A 136 -16.20 -1.43 -19.33
N PRO A 137 -15.69 -1.36 -20.57
CA PRO A 137 -16.33 -0.60 -21.65
C PRO A 137 -17.80 -0.98 -21.84
N ASN A 138 -18.68 0.03 -21.91
CA ASN A 138 -20.13 -0.11 -22.06
C ASN A 138 -20.86 -0.77 -20.89
N GLN A 139 -20.26 -0.84 -19.70
CA GLN A 139 -20.89 -1.25 -18.45
C GLN A 139 -20.89 -0.08 -17.45
N GLU A 140 -21.79 -0.12 -16.47
CA GLU A 140 -21.69 0.79 -15.32
C GLU A 140 -20.45 0.47 -14.49
N PRO A 141 -19.72 1.48 -13.97
CA PRO A 141 -18.57 1.24 -13.11
C PRO A 141 -18.95 0.44 -11.86
N HIS A 142 -18.17 -0.58 -11.56
CA HIS A 142 -18.32 -1.38 -10.35
C HIS A 142 -17.39 -0.83 -9.28
N VAL A 143 -17.97 -0.34 -8.18
CA VAL A 143 -17.23 0.23 -7.05
C VAL A 143 -17.04 -0.85 -5.99
N VAL A 144 -15.80 -1.08 -5.59
CA VAL A 144 -15.41 -2.02 -4.55
C VAL A 144 -14.77 -1.25 -3.41
N SER A 145 -15.43 -1.22 -2.26
CA SER A 145 -14.94 -0.55 -1.05
C SER A 145 -14.12 -1.49 -0.19
N ASP A 146 -13.37 -0.91 0.74
CA ASP A 146 -12.62 -1.61 1.78
C ASP A 146 -11.54 -2.57 1.26
N VAL A 147 -11.00 -2.33 0.06
CA VAL A 147 -9.90 -3.11 -0.52
C VAL A 147 -8.64 -2.89 0.29
N GLU A 148 -8.16 -3.94 0.95
CA GLU A 148 -7.01 -3.87 1.85
C GLU A 148 -5.69 -4.03 1.08
N PHE A 149 -4.73 -3.17 1.40
CA PHE A 149 -3.36 -3.23 0.93
C PHE A 149 -2.41 -3.36 2.12
N VAL A 150 -1.41 -4.21 1.96
CA VAL A 150 -0.41 -4.56 2.96
C VAL A 150 0.92 -3.94 2.56
N ASN A 151 1.62 -3.33 3.51
CA ASN A 151 3.00 -2.89 3.32
C ASN A 151 3.96 -3.99 3.79
N GLU A 152 4.62 -4.67 2.85
CA GLU A 152 5.68 -5.61 3.14
C GLU A 152 7.03 -4.99 2.77
N GLU A 153 7.86 -4.71 3.76
CA GLU A 153 9.23 -4.18 3.57
C GLU A 153 9.27 -2.88 2.72
N GLY A 154 8.30 -1.99 2.90
CA GLY A 154 8.19 -0.74 2.14
C GLY A 154 7.52 -0.88 0.77
N LYS A 155 7.05 -2.08 0.40
CA LYS A 155 6.32 -2.36 -0.84
C LYS A 155 4.84 -2.60 -0.55
N TRP A 156 3.98 -1.82 -1.20
CA TRP A 156 2.53 -2.03 -1.14
C TRP A 156 2.10 -3.20 -2.03
N LYS A 157 1.29 -4.08 -1.46
CA LYS A 157 0.72 -5.26 -2.11
C LYS A 157 -0.78 -5.33 -1.82
N LEU A 158 -1.55 -5.93 -2.72
CA LEU A 158 -2.93 -6.29 -2.46
C LEU A 158 -2.97 -7.43 -1.44
N ASP A 159 -3.86 -7.34 -0.46
CA ASP A 159 -4.12 -8.43 0.48
C ASP A 159 -4.53 -9.72 -0.27
N GLN A 160 -4.12 -10.87 0.28
CA GLN A 160 -4.40 -12.18 -0.33
C GLN A 160 -5.90 -12.47 -0.38
N GLY A 161 -6.66 -12.17 0.68
CA GLY A 161 -8.10 -12.41 0.72
C GLY A 161 -8.86 -11.58 -0.30
N TRP A 162 -8.45 -10.32 -0.47
CA TRP A 162 -8.98 -9.47 -1.53
C TRP A 162 -8.64 -9.98 -2.94
N ALA A 163 -7.38 -10.40 -3.16
CA ALA A 163 -6.98 -10.99 -4.43
C ALA A 163 -7.80 -12.25 -4.75
N CYS A 164 -8.01 -13.12 -3.77
CA CYS A 164 -8.82 -14.32 -3.90
C CYS A 164 -10.27 -14.01 -4.24
N THR A 165 -10.88 -13.04 -3.55
CA THR A 165 -12.24 -12.57 -3.87
C THR A 165 -12.35 -12.11 -5.31
N LEU A 166 -11.37 -11.35 -5.81
CA LEU A 166 -11.37 -10.88 -7.19
C LEU A 166 -11.27 -12.04 -8.18
N VAL A 167 -10.38 -13.00 -7.90
CA VAL A 167 -10.17 -14.19 -8.74
C VAL A 167 -11.43 -15.05 -8.80
N GLU A 168 -12.11 -15.26 -7.69
CA GLU A 168 -13.37 -16.02 -7.65
C GLU A 168 -14.47 -15.37 -8.49
N ASN A 169 -14.52 -14.05 -8.54
CA ASN A 169 -15.50 -13.31 -9.32
C ASN A 169 -15.16 -13.25 -10.82
N VAL A 170 -13.88 -13.09 -11.16
CA VAL A 170 -13.43 -12.86 -12.55
C VAL A 170 -13.05 -14.17 -13.26
N LEU A 171 -12.49 -15.12 -12.52
CA LEU A 171 -11.94 -16.39 -12.99
C LEU A 171 -12.40 -17.56 -12.09
N PRO A 172 -13.73 -17.80 -11.95
CA PRO A 172 -14.27 -18.81 -11.03
C PRO A 172 -13.74 -20.23 -11.29
N ASP A 173 -13.36 -20.54 -12.53
CA ASP A 173 -12.81 -21.84 -12.91
C ASP A 173 -11.30 -22.00 -12.61
N GLN A 174 -10.61 -20.91 -12.26
CA GLN A 174 -9.15 -20.88 -12.05
C GLN A 174 -8.74 -20.40 -10.65
N VAL A 175 -9.59 -20.66 -9.65
CA VAL A 175 -9.33 -20.28 -8.26
C VAL A 175 -8.20 -21.14 -7.66
N PRO A 176 -7.06 -20.54 -7.27
CA PRO A 176 -5.91 -21.30 -6.78
C PRO A 176 -6.19 -21.93 -5.40
N PRO A 177 -5.46 -22.99 -5.02
CA PRO A 177 -5.65 -23.66 -3.72
C PRO A 177 -5.52 -22.71 -2.53
N MET A 178 -4.59 -21.75 -2.57
CA MET A 178 -4.36 -20.75 -1.52
C MET A 178 -5.59 -19.87 -1.20
N CYS A 179 -6.58 -19.81 -2.10
CA CYS A 179 -7.83 -19.08 -1.88
C CYS A 179 -8.90 -19.91 -1.16
N LYS A 180 -8.69 -21.23 -0.99
CA LYS A 180 -9.65 -22.12 -0.35
C LYS A 180 -9.45 -22.25 1.17
N ASP A 181 -8.32 -21.75 1.68
CA ASP A 181 -7.86 -21.93 3.06
C ASP A 181 -7.90 -20.64 3.90
N LEU A 182 -8.56 -19.58 3.40
CA LEU A 182 -8.71 -18.26 4.04
C LEU A 182 -9.91 -18.16 4.98
#